data_AF-A0A1K1MD69-F1
#
_entry.id   AF-A0A1K1MD69-F1
#
_cell.length_a   1.000
_cell.length_b   1.000
_cell.length_c   1.000
_cell.angle_alpha   90.00
_cell.angle_beta   90.00
_cell.angle_gamma   90.00
#
_symmetry.space_group_name_H-M   'P 1'
#
loop_
_entity.id
_entity.type
_entity.pdbx_description
1 polymer ?
#
loop_
_entity_poly.entity_id
_entity_poly.type
_entity_poly.pdbx_seq_one_letter_code
_entity_poly.pdbx_strand_id
1 'polypeptide(L)'
;MRLPLKASYVTLCIVFIICVAGGIRIVQGNKETDPSHTNPLSYPQNEYGQTYGSAAEATPIGMLPDLIYSGSVNGIAAYVLKQDYLSELSRDVPLYEVSGKAIIGSYRISAKNVTYPKNKNGQTYGSSADAASSETSPELIRAIGVGGTKGYVLKTDLDGKLPTSPEEAISMQNSRPPGGREIPLYDVDGETILDVFQIK
;
A
#
# COMPACT_ATOMS: atom_id res chain seq x y z
N MET A 1 -48.73 -18.84 50.14
CA MET A 1 -47.59 -19.61 49.61
C MET A 1 -48.12 -20.48 48.47
N ARG A 2 -47.98 -20.01 47.22
CA ARG A 2 -48.62 -20.59 46.02
C ARG A 2 -47.56 -20.79 44.93
N LEU A 3 -47.36 -22.03 44.48
CA LEU A 3 -47.32 -22.55 43.09
C LEU A 3 -46.95 -24.06 43.15
N PRO A 4 -47.38 -24.91 42.18
CA PRO A 4 -46.79 -24.96 40.84
C PRO A 4 -47.81 -25.05 39.69
N LEU A 5 -47.60 -24.27 38.61
CA LEU A 5 -46.99 -24.65 37.33
C LEU A 5 -47.94 -25.46 36.41
N LYS A 6 -48.67 -24.74 35.55
CA LYS A 6 -49.39 -25.31 34.39
C LYS A 6 -48.53 -25.17 33.14
N ALA A 7 -48.36 -26.26 32.41
CA ALA A 7 -47.70 -26.32 31.12
C ALA A 7 -48.52 -25.56 30.06
N SER A 8 -47.89 -24.65 29.33
CA SER A 8 -48.46 -23.97 28.16
C SER A 8 -47.69 -24.41 26.91
N TYR A 9 -48.42 -25.00 25.97
CA TYR A 9 -47.95 -25.39 24.64
C TYR A 9 -47.67 -24.13 23.81
N VAL A 10 -46.41 -23.92 23.41
CA VAL A 10 -46.01 -22.85 22.48
C VAL A 10 -46.21 -23.37 21.06
N THR A 11 -47.16 -22.80 20.33
CA THR A 11 -47.33 -23.09 18.89
C THR A 11 -46.47 -22.11 18.10
N LEU A 12 -45.44 -22.65 17.44
CA LEU A 12 -44.48 -21.95 16.60
C LEU A 12 -45.10 -21.71 15.21
N CYS A 13 -45.56 -20.49 14.92
CA CYS A 13 -46.01 -20.11 13.58
C CYS A 13 -44.80 -19.71 12.72
N ILE A 14 -44.25 -20.67 11.96
CA ILE A 14 -43.26 -20.40 10.90
C ILE A 14 -44.02 -19.97 9.63
N VAL A 15 -43.81 -18.73 9.20
CA VAL A 15 -44.29 -18.22 7.91
C VAL A 15 -43.28 -18.62 6.83
N PHE A 16 -43.67 -19.56 5.97
CA PHE A 16 -42.96 -19.90 4.73
C PHE A 16 -43.30 -18.86 3.65
N ILE A 17 -42.33 -18.04 3.24
CA ILE A 17 -42.43 -17.28 1.98
C ILE A 17 -41.83 -18.15 0.87
N ILE A 18 -42.72 -18.56 -0.04
CA ILE A 18 -42.42 -19.29 -1.27
C ILE A 18 -42.08 -18.26 -2.35
N CYS A 19 -40.89 -18.36 -2.95
CA CYS A 19 -40.62 -17.79 -4.28
C CYS A 19 -39.98 -18.87 -5.17
N VAL A 20 -40.58 -19.10 -6.33
CA VAL A 20 -40.37 -20.24 -7.22
C VAL A 20 -39.52 -19.86 -8.44
N ALA A 21 -38.65 -20.80 -8.81
CA ALA A 21 -38.12 -21.17 -10.14
C ALA A 21 -37.15 -20.26 -10.90
N GLY A 22 -36.08 -20.92 -11.37
CA GLY A 22 -35.22 -20.50 -12.46
C GLY A 22 -33.96 -21.35 -12.53
N GLY A 23 -34.05 -22.61 -12.97
CA GLY A 23 -32.92 -23.52 -13.04
C GLY A 23 -31.96 -23.22 -14.18
N ILE A 24 -30.65 -23.43 -13.97
CA ILE A 24 -29.66 -23.69 -15.02
C ILE A 24 -28.79 -24.88 -14.59
N ARG A 25 -28.62 -25.82 -15.52
CA ARG A 25 -27.88 -27.07 -15.40
C ARG A 25 -26.37 -26.82 -15.27
N ILE A 26 -25.73 -27.51 -14.35
CA ILE A 26 -24.26 -27.62 -14.27
C ILE A 26 -23.79 -28.51 -15.43
N VAL A 27 -23.10 -27.92 -16.40
CA VAL A 27 -22.29 -28.65 -17.39
C VAL A 27 -20.94 -28.95 -16.74
N GLN A 28 -20.65 -30.24 -16.54
CA GLN A 28 -19.30 -30.72 -16.28
C GLN A 28 -18.48 -30.58 -17.57
N GLY A 29 -17.51 -29.67 -17.54
CA GLY A 29 -16.37 -29.67 -18.45
C GLY A 29 -15.10 -29.78 -17.62
N ASN A 30 -14.62 -31.01 -17.40
CA ASN A 30 -13.24 -31.22 -16.97
C ASN A 30 -12.32 -30.84 -18.13
N LYS A 31 -11.42 -29.89 -17.92
CA LYS A 31 -10.13 -29.87 -18.63
C LYS A 31 -9.02 -29.49 -17.65
N GLU A 32 -7.98 -30.29 -17.71
CA GLU A 32 -6.91 -30.50 -16.75
C GLU A 32 -6.02 -29.28 -16.47
N THR A 33 -5.53 -29.26 -15.23
CA THR A 33 -4.29 -28.68 -14.67
C THR A 33 -3.45 -27.70 -15.50
N ASP A 34 -3.30 -26.50 -14.95
CA ASP A 34 -1.98 -25.85 -14.79
C ASP A 34 -1.77 -25.54 -13.29
N PRO A 35 -0.84 -26.23 -12.60
CA PRO A 35 -0.54 -25.99 -11.20
C PRO A 35 0.54 -24.90 -11.08
N SER A 36 0.31 -23.70 -11.60
CA SER A 36 1.24 -22.58 -11.36
C SER A 36 0.63 -21.22 -11.63
N HIS A 37 -0.27 -20.73 -10.77
CA HIS A 37 -0.44 -19.29 -10.47
C HIS A 37 -1.50 -19.11 -9.37
N THR A 38 -1.14 -19.44 -8.12
CA THR A 38 -1.88 -18.92 -6.97
C THR A 38 -1.65 -17.41 -6.89
N ASN A 39 -2.57 -16.61 -7.42
CA ASN A 39 -2.63 -15.17 -7.14
C ASN A 39 -3.10 -15.03 -5.68
N PRO A 40 -2.25 -14.57 -4.73
CA PRO A 40 -2.49 -14.82 -3.31
C PRO A 40 -3.44 -13.83 -2.60
N LEU A 41 -4.11 -12.90 -3.30
CA LEU A 41 -5.23 -12.12 -2.76
C LEU A 41 -6.22 -11.78 -3.88
N SER A 42 -7.39 -12.43 -3.89
CA SER A 42 -8.53 -12.02 -4.72
C SER A 42 -9.50 -11.24 -3.85
N TYR A 43 -9.52 -9.92 -4.00
CA TYR A 43 -10.49 -9.07 -3.30
C TYR A 43 -11.89 -9.26 -3.90
N PRO A 44 -12.96 -9.23 -3.08
CA PRO A 44 -14.33 -9.19 -3.59
C PRO A 44 -14.56 -7.91 -4.39
N GLN A 45 -15.48 -7.98 -5.35
CA GLN A 45 -15.89 -6.84 -6.16
C GLN A 45 -17.30 -6.39 -5.80
N ASN A 46 -17.53 -5.07 -5.82
CA ASN A 46 -18.87 -4.51 -5.68
C ASN A 46 -19.65 -4.55 -7.01
N GLU A 47 -20.89 -4.06 -7.01
CA GLU A 47 -21.77 -4.03 -8.20
C GLU A 47 -21.21 -3.22 -9.39
N TYR A 48 -20.19 -2.39 -9.14
CA TYR A 48 -19.50 -1.59 -10.15
C TYR A 48 -18.16 -2.20 -10.58
N GLY A 49 -17.83 -3.41 -10.11
CA GLY A 49 -16.58 -4.10 -10.44
C GLY A 49 -15.36 -3.60 -9.66
N GLN A 50 -15.52 -2.72 -8.67
CA GLN A 50 -14.41 -2.23 -7.86
C GLN A 50 -14.05 -3.25 -6.79
N THR A 51 -12.75 -3.50 -6.64
CA THR A 51 -12.24 -4.38 -5.58
C THR A 51 -12.29 -3.67 -4.23
N TYR A 52 -12.69 -4.36 -3.16
CA TYR A 52 -12.73 -3.78 -1.82
C TYR A 52 -12.19 -4.73 -0.75
N GLY A 53 -11.57 -4.17 0.29
CA GLY A 53 -11.07 -4.96 1.43
C GLY A 53 -10.04 -4.23 2.28
N SER A 54 -9.43 -4.94 3.23
CA SER A 54 -8.41 -4.37 4.11
C SER A 54 -7.04 -4.37 3.43
N ALA A 55 -6.30 -3.28 3.62
CA ALA A 55 -4.88 -3.23 3.31
C ALA A 55 -4.10 -3.78 4.52
N ALA A 56 -3.44 -4.93 4.37
CA ALA A 56 -2.45 -5.37 5.35
C ALA A 56 -1.14 -4.61 5.11
N GLU A 57 -0.37 -4.31 6.17
CA GLU A 57 0.86 -3.52 6.09
C GLU A 57 1.90 -4.06 5.09
N ALA A 58 1.95 -5.38 4.89
CA ALA A 58 2.87 -6.03 3.95
C ALA A 58 2.32 -6.19 2.52
N THR A 59 1.14 -5.65 2.20
CA THR A 59 0.51 -5.80 0.88
C THR A 59 1.20 -4.90 -0.13
N PRO A 60 1.75 -5.43 -1.25
CA PRO A 60 2.32 -4.60 -2.29
C PRO A 60 1.29 -3.60 -2.83
N ILE A 61 1.69 -2.35 -3.11
CA ILE A 61 0.80 -1.28 -3.58
C ILE A 61 -0.02 -1.71 -4.81
N GLY A 62 0.58 -2.47 -5.72
CA GLY A 62 -0.07 -3.00 -6.92
C GLY A 62 -1.18 -4.02 -6.64
N MET A 63 -1.18 -4.66 -5.47
CA MET A 63 -2.20 -5.63 -5.06
C MET A 63 -3.29 -5.02 -4.18
N LEU A 64 -3.18 -3.76 -3.76
CA LEU A 64 -4.22 -3.12 -2.94
C LEU A 64 -5.55 -2.97 -3.70
N PRO A 65 -6.69 -3.13 -3.02
CA PRO A 65 -8.01 -2.98 -3.62
C PRO A 65 -8.31 -1.51 -3.91
N ASP A 66 -9.31 -1.26 -4.76
CA ASP A 66 -9.78 0.08 -5.13
C ASP A 66 -10.41 0.82 -3.94
N LEU A 67 -11.10 0.08 -3.06
CA LEU A 67 -11.71 0.56 -1.83
C LEU A 67 -11.06 -0.11 -0.61
N ILE A 68 -10.38 0.68 0.21
CA ILE A 68 -9.61 0.19 1.37
C ILE A 68 -10.41 0.42 2.65
N TYR A 69 -10.65 -0.65 3.40
CA TYR A 69 -11.39 -0.61 4.65
C TYR A 69 -10.68 0.28 5.68
N SER A 70 -11.42 1.26 6.21
CA SER A 70 -10.94 2.29 7.15
C SER A 70 -11.65 2.22 8.51
N GLY A 71 -12.61 1.32 8.68
CA GLY A 71 -13.41 1.20 9.91
C GLY A 71 -14.90 1.14 9.61
N SER A 72 -15.72 1.64 10.53
CA SER A 72 -17.17 1.68 10.34
C SER A 72 -17.74 2.99 10.87
N VAL A 73 -18.73 3.54 10.17
CA VAL A 73 -19.49 4.73 10.58
C VAL A 73 -20.95 4.31 10.76
N ASN A 74 -21.49 4.47 11.97
CA ASN A 74 -22.87 4.09 12.30
C ASN A 74 -23.24 2.64 11.92
N GLY A 75 -22.30 1.70 12.08
CA GLY A 75 -22.48 0.28 11.75
C GLY A 75 -22.34 -0.06 10.26
N ILE A 76 -22.05 0.93 9.41
CA ILE A 76 -21.77 0.73 7.98
C ILE A 76 -20.26 0.67 7.79
N ALA A 77 -19.79 -0.37 7.09
CA ALA A 77 -18.38 -0.50 6.74
C ALA A 77 -17.94 0.69 5.86
N ALA A 78 -16.86 1.34 6.28
CA ALA A 78 -16.37 2.57 5.69
C ALA A 78 -15.06 2.33 4.96
N TYR A 79 -14.99 2.79 3.72
CA TYR A 79 -13.87 2.58 2.82
C TYR A 79 -13.33 3.93 2.33
N VAL A 80 -12.03 3.99 2.11
CA VAL A 80 -11.37 5.10 1.41
C VAL A 80 -10.92 4.62 0.03
N LEU A 81 -10.87 5.53 -0.95
CA LEU A 81 -10.31 5.18 -2.26
C LEU A 81 -8.83 4.86 -2.13
N LYS A 82 -8.33 3.94 -2.96
CA LYS A 82 -6.91 3.59 -3.03
C LYS A 82 -6.02 4.82 -3.20
N GLN A 83 -6.40 5.73 -4.09
CA GLN A 83 -5.65 6.98 -4.31
C GLN A 83 -5.63 7.87 -3.05
N ASP A 84 -6.72 7.92 -2.29
CA ASP A 84 -6.81 8.69 -1.05
C ASP A 84 -6.03 8.02 0.08
N TYR A 85 -6.08 6.69 0.20
CA TYR A 85 -5.28 5.92 1.15
C TYR A 85 -3.78 6.03 0.90
N LEU A 86 -3.38 6.16 -0.37
CA LEU A 86 -2.00 6.39 -0.79
C LEU A 86 -1.61 7.88 -0.76
N SER A 87 -2.51 8.77 -0.36
CA SER A 87 -2.24 10.22 -0.29
C SER A 87 -1.19 10.57 0.74
N GLU A 88 -0.23 11.40 0.33
CA GLU A 88 0.93 11.83 1.12
C GLU A 88 0.63 12.99 2.08
N LEU A 89 -0.42 13.76 1.80
CA LEU A 89 -0.82 14.91 2.60
C LEU A 89 -1.88 14.52 3.64
N SER A 90 -1.72 15.07 4.84
CA SER A 90 -2.75 14.96 5.87
C SER A 90 -3.97 15.76 5.46
N ARG A 91 -5.06 15.08 5.12
CA ARG A 91 -6.32 15.72 4.69
C ARG A 91 -7.52 14.90 5.11
N ASP A 92 -8.66 15.58 5.17
CA ASP A 92 -9.94 14.92 5.36
C ASP A 92 -10.36 14.33 4.01
N VAL A 93 -10.54 13.01 3.99
CA VAL A 93 -10.98 12.28 2.80
C VAL A 93 -12.40 11.75 3.01
N PRO A 94 -13.21 11.66 1.95
CA PRO A 94 -14.52 11.05 2.04
C PRO A 94 -14.41 9.56 2.39
N LEU A 95 -15.25 9.12 3.33
CA LEU A 95 -15.51 7.71 3.58
C LEU A 95 -16.68 7.26 2.74
N TYR A 96 -16.50 6.20 1.98
CA TYR A 96 -17.51 5.59 1.14
C TYR A 96 -18.08 4.34 1.79
N GLU A 97 -19.34 4.05 1.48
CA GLU A 97 -19.89 2.70 1.64
C GLU A 97 -19.22 1.72 0.66
N VAL A 98 -19.42 0.40 0.83
CA VAL A 98 -18.91 -0.66 -0.06
C VAL A 98 -19.28 -0.48 -1.54
N SER A 99 -20.38 0.23 -1.84
CA SER A 99 -20.78 0.58 -3.20
C SER A 99 -19.84 1.60 -3.87
N GLY A 100 -18.99 2.30 -3.09
CA GLY A 100 -18.06 3.31 -3.59
C GLY A 100 -18.73 4.63 -4.01
N LYS A 101 -20.06 4.76 -3.87
CA LYS A 101 -20.83 5.91 -4.40
C LYS A 101 -21.33 6.86 -3.31
N ALA A 102 -21.81 6.29 -2.20
CA ALA A 102 -22.36 7.08 -1.10
C ALA A 102 -21.24 7.48 -0.13
N ILE A 103 -21.09 8.79 0.11
CA ILE A 103 -20.20 9.32 1.15
C ILE A 103 -20.94 9.25 2.48
N ILE A 104 -20.41 8.48 3.42
CA ILE A 104 -21.00 8.22 4.74
C ILE A 104 -20.30 8.97 5.87
N GLY A 105 -19.21 9.68 5.57
CA GLY A 105 -18.48 10.51 6.52
C GLY A 105 -17.17 11.03 5.93
N SER A 106 -16.31 11.54 6.80
CA SER A 106 -14.93 11.89 6.46
C SER A 106 -13.96 11.26 7.44
N TYR A 107 -12.79 10.87 6.94
CA TYR A 107 -11.68 10.37 7.73
C TYR A 107 -10.48 11.27 7.55
N ARG A 108 -9.87 11.68 8.66
CA ARG A 108 -8.63 12.45 8.61
C ARG A 108 -7.48 11.48 8.41
N ILE A 109 -7.04 11.33 7.16
CA ILE A 109 -5.81 10.61 6.87
C ILE A 109 -4.68 11.46 7.43
N SER A 110 -3.90 10.89 8.35
CA SER A 110 -2.59 11.43 8.70
C SER A 110 -1.60 10.94 7.66
N ALA A 111 -0.64 11.80 7.28
CA ALA A 111 0.41 11.47 6.32
C ALA A 111 0.92 10.06 6.60
N LYS A 112 0.81 9.18 5.61
CA LYS A 112 1.21 7.78 5.73
C LYS A 112 2.68 7.77 6.14
N ASN A 113 2.96 7.34 7.37
CA ASN A 113 4.33 7.06 7.81
C ASN A 113 4.81 5.84 7.02
N VAL A 114 5.38 6.07 5.84
CA VAL A 114 6.05 5.04 5.07
C VAL A 114 7.14 4.48 5.96
N THR A 115 6.89 3.28 6.47
CA THR A 115 7.80 2.64 7.43
C THR A 115 8.77 1.80 6.63
N TYR A 116 10.01 2.28 6.51
CA TYR A 116 11.07 1.53 5.85
C TYR A 116 11.64 0.45 6.78
N PRO A 117 12.00 -0.72 6.23
CA PRO A 117 12.82 -1.67 6.97
C PRO A 117 14.17 -1.06 7.32
N LYS A 118 14.78 -1.57 8.41
CA LYS A 118 16.10 -1.15 8.88
C LYS A 118 17.13 -2.26 8.72
N ASN A 119 18.35 -1.90 8.36
CA ASN A 119 19.48 -2.84 8.28
C ASN A 119 20.11 -3.07 9.67
N LYS A 120 21.20 -3.86 9.70
CA LYS A 120 21.96 -4.19 10.93
C LYS A 120 22.48 -2.94 11.68
N ASN A 121 22.68 -1.84 10.97
CA ASN A 121 23.18 -0.57 11.47
C ASN A 121 22.04 0.39 11.86
N GLY A 122 20.78 -0.06 11.77
CA GLY A 122 19.61 0.75 12.05
C GLY A 122 19.22 1.72 10.93
N GLN A 123 19.90 1.67 9.78
CA GLN A 123 19.63 2.55 8.65
C GLN A 123 18.40 2.08 7.89
N THR A 124 17.54 3.04 7.53
CA THR A 124 16.35 2.79 6.70
C THR A 124 16.72 2.55 5.24
N TYR A 125 16.12 1.54 4.59
CA TYR A 125 16.36 1.25 3.18
C TYR A 125 15.07 1.05 2.38
N GLY A 126 15.04 1.52 1.13
CA GLY A 126 13.83 1.46 0.30
C GLY A 126 13.91 2.26 -0.98
N SER A 127 12.78 2.43 -1.67
CA SER A 127 12.69 3.30 -2.83
C SER A 127 12.33 4.72 -2.40
N SER A 128 13.00 5.74 -2.93
CA SER A 128 12.54 7.13 -2.75
C SER A 128 11.18 7.40 -3.38
N ALA A 129 10.73 6.56 -4.33
CA ALA A 129 9.38 6.65 -4.89
C ALA A 129 8.29 6.30 -3.86
N ASP A 130 8.65 5.62 -2.77
CA ASP A 130 7.73 5.33 -1.67
C ASP A 130 7.69 6.48 -0.64
N ALA A 131 8.59 7.47 -0.73
CA ALA A 131 8.70 8.56 0.24
C ALA A 131 7.74 9.70 -0.06
N ALA A 132 7.13 10.29 0.98
CA ALA A 132 6.25 11.45 0.84
C ALA A 132 7.02 12.75 0.52
N SER A 133 8.33 12.77 0.77
CA SER A 133 9.20 13.92 0.52
C SER A 133 10.67 13.47 0.50
N SER A 134 11.56 14.34 0.02
CA SER A 134 13.00 14.10 0.14
C SER A 134 13.43 13.89 1.60
N GLU A 135 12.83 14.62 2.54
CA GLU A 135 13.11 14.50 3.98
C GLU A 135 12.74 13.13 4.55
N THR A 136 11.63 12.55 4.08
CA THR A 136 11.11 11.25 4.54
C THR A 136 11.64 10.07 3.71
N SER A 137 12.56 10.31 2.77
CA SER A 137 13.23 9.25 2.03
C SER A 137 14.13 8.39 2.94
N PRO A 138 14.31 7.10 2.61
CA PRO A 138 15.19 6.23 3.37
C PRO A 138 16.63 6.70 3.27
N GLU A 139 17.46 6.31 4.24
CA GLU A 139 18.89 6.62 4.24
C GLU A 139 19.65 5.87 3.13
N LEU A 140 19.18 4.66 2.80
CA LEU A 140 19.65 3.84 1.68
C LEU A 140 18.56 3.78 0.59
N ILE A 141 18.81 4.48 -0.51
CA ILE A 141 17.86 4.66 -1.61
C ILE A 141 18.17 3.66 -2.72
N ARG A 142 17.18 2.85 -3.09
CA ARG A 142 17.33 1.84 -4.16
C ARG A 142 17.74 2.50 -5.48
N ALA A 143 18.79 1.97 -6.09
CA ALA A 143 19.32 2.44 -7.37
C ALA A 143 19.82 1.27 -8.23
N ILE A 144 20.12 1.58 -9.50
CA ILE A 144 20.73 0.65 -10.45
C ILE A 144 22.06 1.25 -10.88
N GLY A 145 23.15 0.52 -10.65
CA GLY A 145 24.50 0.92 -11.03
C GLY A 145 24.73 0.90 -12.53
N VAL A 146 25.88 1.43 -12.96
CA VAL A 146 26.30 1.49 -14.37
C VAL A 146 26.40 0.08 -14.96
N GLY A 147 26.77 -0.93 -14.17
CA GLY A 147 26.81 -2.33 -14.58
C GLY A 147 25.45 -3.03 -14.62
N GLY A 148 24.35 -2.33 -14.32
CA GLY A 148 23.00 -2.93 -14.18
C GLY A 148 22.78 -3.62 -12.82
N THR A 149 23.75 -3.52 -11.90
CA THR A 149 23.67 -4.06 -10.55
C THR A 149 22.62 -3.33 -9.74
N LYS A 150 21.74 -4.05 -9.05
CA LYS A 150 20.76 -3.45 -8.13
C LYS A 150 21.40 -3.31 -6.76
N GLY A 151 21.29 -2.13 -6.17
CA GLY A 151 21.80 -1.84 -4.84
C GLY A 151 21.16 -0.57 -4.28
N TYR A 152 21.88 0.10 -3.40
CA TYR A 152 21.41 1.28 -2.69
C TYR A 152 22.46 2.40 -2.72
N VAL A 153 22.03 3.64 -2.86
CA VAL A 153 22.88 4.83 -2.68
C VAL A 153 22.56 5.48 -1.34
N LEU A 154 23.58 5.98 -0.66
CA LEU A 154 23.36 6.77 0.56
C LEU A 154 22.73 8.11 0.20
N LYS A 155 21.68 8.49 0.92
CA LYS A 155 21.03 9.79 0.76
C LYS A 155 22.02 10.95 0.91
N THR A 156 22.94 10.86 1.86
CA THR A 156 23.99 11.87 2.07
C THR A 156 24.93 12.00 0.87
N ASP A 157 25.25 10.89 0.20
CA ASP A 157 26.10 10.89 -0.99
C ASP A 157 25.36 11.43 -2.21
N LEU A 158 24.02 11.30 -2.22
CA LEU A 158 23.13 11.82 -3.26
C LEU A 158 22.87 13.34 -3.10
N ASP A 159 22.65 13.81 -1.88
CA ASP A 159 22.50 15.24 -1.58
C ASP A 159 23.84 15.99 -1.80
N GLY A 160 24.95 15.36 -1.43
CA GLY A 160 26.29 15.92 -1.58
C GLY A 160 26.54 17.14 -0.69
N LYS A 161 27.67 17.82 -0.90
CA LYS A 161 28.02 19.03 -0.14
C LYS A 161 27.20 20.23 -0.63
N LEU A 162 26.53 20.92 0.28
CA LEU A 162 25.92 22.21 -0.02
C LEU A 162 26.97 23.34 0.05
N PRO A 163 26.98 24.27 -0.92
CA PRO A 163 27.86 25.44 -0.87
C PRO A 163 27.49 26.35 0.31
N THR A 164 28.49 26.91 0.96
CA THR A 164 28.32 27.82 2.11
C THR A 164 28.40 29.30 1.72
N SER A 165 28.83 29.60 0.49
CA SER A 165 28.83 30.95 -0.10
C SER A 165 28.50 30.94 -1.60
N PRO A 166 28.09 32.08 -2.18
CA PRO A 166 27.91 32.22 -3.61
C PRO A 166 29.17 31.90 -4.43
N GLU A 167 30.36 32.30 -3.95
CA GLU A 167 31.63 32.01 -4.62
C GLU A 167 31.95 30.50 -4.61
N GLU A 168 31.66 29.81 -3.50
CA GLU A 168 31.79 28.36 -3.40
C GLU A 168 30.81 27.67 -4.36
N ALA A 169 29.57 28.15 -4.46
CA ALA A 169 28.57 27.61 -5.38
C ALA A 169 29.02 27.69 -6.85
N ILE A 170 29.60 28.83 -7.26
CA ILE A 170 30.16 29.01 -8.61
C ILE A 170 31.34 28.07 -8.84
N SER A 171 32.23 27.95 -7.86
CA SER A 171 33.39 27.05 -7.93
C SER A 171 32.98 25.59 -8.05
N MET A 172 31.97 25.18 -7.27
CA MET A 172 31.39 23.83 -7.32
C MET A 172 30.72 23.55 -8.66
N GLN A 173 29.99 24.51 -9.22
CA GLN A 173 29.34 24.38 -10.52
C GLN A 173 30.37 24.24 -11.66
N ASN A 174 31.41 25.07 -11.66
CA ASN A 174 32.46 25.05 -12.68
C ASN A 174 33.35 23.81 -12.61
N SER A 175 33.45 23.19 -11.44
CA SER A 175 34.25 21.99 -11.22
C SER A 175 33.47 20.68 -11.46
N ARG A 176 32.20 20.75 -11.88
CA ARG A 176 31.41 19.55 -12.13
C ARG A 176 31.99 18.79 -13.32
N PRO A 177 32.29 17.49 -13.15
CA PRO A 177 32.76 16.67 -14.26
C PRO A 177 31.65 16.56 -15.34
N PRO A 178 32.01 16.61 -16.64
CA PRO A 178 31.05 16.54 -17.74
C PRO A 178 30.29 15.20 -17.80
N GLY A 179 30.83 14.16 -17.16
CA GLY A 179 30.21 12.83 -17.06
C GLY A 179 29.19 12.68 -15.92
N GLY A 180 29.00 13.71 -15.09
CA GLY A 180 28.21 13.62 -13.86
C GLY A 180 29.02 13.13 -12.65
N ARG A 181 28.38 13.09 -11.47
CA ARG A 181 29.00 12.62 -10.23
C ARG A 181 28.83 11.11 -10.12
N GLU A 182 29.91 10.44 -9.70
CA GLU A 182 29.89 9.03 -9.36
C GLU A 182 29.62 8.87 -7.86
N ILE A 183 28.65 8.02 -7.54
CA ILE A 183 28.22 7.71 -6.17
C ILE A 183 28.40 6.20 -5.97
N PRO A 184 29.03 5.73 -4.88
CA PRO A 184 29.12 4.30 -4.63
C PRO A 184 27.73 3.67 -4.50
N LEU A 185 27.55 2.49 -5.12
CA LEU A 185 26.35 1.67 -4.96
C LEU A 185 26.64 0.60 -3.93
N TYR A 186 25.92 0.63 -2.81
CA TYR A 186 26.07 -0.28 -1.69
C TYR A 186 25.08 -1.44 -1.72
N ASP A 187 25.37 -2.50 -0.99
CA ASP A 187 24.39 -3.51 -0.57
C ASP A 187 23.48 -2.96 0.54
N VAL A 188 22.48 -3.73 0.95
CA VAL A 188 21.51 -3.38 2.01
C VAL A 188 22.16 -3.14 3.37
N ASP A 189 23.39 -3.64 3.59
CA ASP A 189 24.14 -3.39 4.81
C ASP A 189 24.69 -1.95 4.92
N GLY A 190 24.67 -1.18 3.83
CA GLY A 190 25.16 0.20 3.77
C GLY A 190 26.68 0.34 3.84
N GLU A 191 27.42 -0.77 3.71
CA GLU A 191 28.89 -0.84 3.87
C GLU A 191 29.55 -1.48 2.65
N THR A 192 28.97 -2.57 2.13
CA THR A 192 29.54 -3.34 1.03
C THR A 192 29.28 -2.64 -0.29
N ILE A 193 30.34 -2.23 -1.01
CA ILE A 193 30.23 -1.59 -2.32
C ILE A 193 30.07 -2.66 -3.41
N LEU A 194 29.00 -2.56 -4.20
CA LEU A 194 28.64 -3.47 -5.28
C LEU A 194 28.98 -2.93 -6.67
N ASP A 195 28.79 -1.63 -6.89
CA ASP A 195 28.94 -0.97 -8.19
C ASP A 195 29.06 0.56 -8.00
N VAL A 196 28.95 1.32 -9.09
CA VAL A 196 28.86 2.80 -9.09
C VAL A 196 27.52 3.22 -9.70
N PHE A 197 26.88 4.21 -9.08
CA PHE A 197 25.74 4.95 -9.62
C PHE A 197 26.20 6.28 -10.20
N GLN A 198 25.81 6.59 -11.44
CA GLN A 198 26.12 7.87 -12.08
C GLN A 198 24.90 8.80 -12.07
N ILE A 199 25.07 9.99 -11.50
CA ILE A 199 24.09 11.09 -11.54
C ILE A 199 24.61 12.21 -12.44
N LYS A 200 23.83 12.60 -13.44
CA LYS A 200 24.20 13.60 -14.45
C LYS A 200 23.38 14.87 -14.28
#